data_AF-A0A9E5YMH4-F1
#
_entry.id   AF-A0A9E5YMH4-F1
#
_cell.length_a   1.000
_cell.length_b   1.000
_cell.length_c   1.000
_cell.angle_alpha   90.00
_cell.angle_beta   90.00
_cell.angle_gamma   90.00
#
_symmetry.space_group_name_H-M   'P 1'
#
loop_
_entity.id
_entity.type
_entity.pdbx_description
1 polymer ?
#
loop_
_entity_poly.entity_id
_entity_poly.type
_entity_poly.pdbx_seq_one_letter_code
_entity_poly.pdbx_strand_id
1 'polypeptide(L)'
;MKSITEHKALLSLLIAVLVVNQIAIGSIGQAMGATHGLMAAGFGVSTANAMEIMMPIPNDDGNTTHIQSMPTITEVPGEPGSGDTVTDAMAVMLATGTPFYAPEGISFDDPVGSLQVWGKYDGAQLTPEQTDRFKRLIAIFPCNFCCGSPNDVTFAGNCGCAHARAARGFFKYMLTQYGDTYSDDQLFGEGYRWQAIWYPSGVVEDYLLATGRGDVIGHKTHGGAGNDGMHGYTE
;
A
#
# COMPACT_ATOMS: atom_id res chain seq x y z
N MET A 1 -40.23 -19.18 37.52
CA MET A 1 -39.00 -18.38 37.47
C MET A 1 -37.87 -19.23 38.04
N LYS A 2 -37.02 -19.81 37.18
CA LYS A 2 -35.86 -20.61 37.64
C LYS A 2 -34.77 -19.65 38.13
N SER A 3 -34.23 -19.95 39.31
CA SER A 3 -33.35 -19.07 40.08
C SER A 3 -32.00 -18.84 39.41
N ILE A 4 -31.46 -17.63 39.58
CA ILE A 4 -30.12 -17.15 39.16
C ILE A 4 -28.99 -18.13 39.56
N THR A 5 -29.22 -19.00 40.55
CA THR A 5 -28.28 -20.04 40.99
C THR A 5 -28.02 -21.14 39.96
N GLU A 6 -29.00 -21.53 39.13
CA GLU A 6 -28.81 -22.60 38.12
C GLU A 6 -27.93 -22.15 36.94
N HIS A 7 -27.77 -20.84 36.75
CA HIS A 7 -26.97 -20.28 35.65
C HIS A 7 -25.53 -19.98 36.07
N LYS A 8 -25.17 -20.15 37.36
CA LYS A 8 -23.81 -19.93 37.84
C LYS A 8 -22.80 -20.91 37.23
N ALA A 9 -23.21 -22.16 37.01
CA ALA A 9 -22.35 -23.15 36.37
C ALA A 9 -22.11 -22.80 34.90
N LEU A 10 -23.16 -22.42 34.18
CA LEU A 10 -23.08 -22.02 32.77
C LEU A 10 -22.29 -20.70 32.60
N LEU A 11 -22.50 -19.74 33.49
CA LEU A 11 -21.79 -18.46 33.49
C LEU A 11 -20.31 -18.64 33.84
N SER A 12 -19.99 -19.49 34.82
CA SER A 12 -18.59 -19.83 35.15
C SER A 12 -17.91 -20.55 34.00
N LEU A 13 -18.62 -21.43 33.29
CA LEU A 13 -18.12 -22.11 32.10
C LEU A 13 -17.86 -21.12 30.96
N LEU A 14 -18.79 -20.19 30.71
CA LEU A 14 -18.63 -19.14 29.70
C LEU A 14 -17.45 -18.20 30.01
N ILE A 15 -17.29 -17.79 31.27
CA ILE A 15 -16.15 -16.99 31.72
C ILE A 15 -14.85 -17.78 31.55
N ALA A 16 -14.82 -19.07 31.91
CA ALA A 16 -13.65 -19.91 31.73
C ALA A 16 -13.29 -20.08 30.23
N VAL A 17 -14.27 -20.31 29.36
CA VAL A 17 -14.07 -20.39 27.91
C VAL A 17 -13.58 -19.06 27.35
N LEU A 18 -14.15 -17.94 27.79
CA LEU A 18 -13.69 -16.60 27.38
C LEU A 18 -12.26 -16.33 27.85
N VAL A 19 -11.92 -16.66 29.09
CA VAL A 19 -10.55 -16.49 29.61
C VAL A 19 -9.55 -17.38 28.88
N VAL A 20 -9.90 -18.65 28.62
CA VAL A 20 -9.05 -19.56 27.83
C VAL A 20 -8.92 -19.08 26.39
N ASN A 21 -10.00 -18.56 25.79
CA ASN A 21 -9.96 -17.94 24.47
C ASN A 21 -9.05 -16.71 24.45
N GLN A 22 -9.11 -15.84 25.46
CA GLN A 22 -8.21 -14.68 25.56
C GLN A 22 -6.75 -15.09 25.81
N ILE A 23 -6.50 -16.17 26.55
CA ILE A 23 -5.14 -16.71 26.76
C ILE A 23 -4.61 -17.36 25.47
N ALA A 24 -5.46 -18.08 24.73
CA ALA A 24 -5.09 -18.67 23.44
C ALA A 24 -4.84 -17.59 22.36
N ILE A 25 -5.65 -16.54 22.32
CA ILE A 25 -5.42 -15.38 21.45
C ILE A 25 -4.16 -14.62 21.88
N GLY A 26 -3.89 -14.50 23.18
CA GLY A 26 -2.67 -13.87 23.71
C GLY A 26 -1.40 -14.67 23.41
N SER A 27 -1.45 -16.00 23.45
CA SER A 27 -0.30 -16.86 23.13
C SER A 27 -0.05 -16.97 21.62
N ILE A 28 -1.12 -16.94 20.81
CA ILE A 28 -1.01 -16.76 19.34
C ILE A 28 -0.46 -15.37 19.03
N GLY A 29 -0.91 -14.32 19.74
CA GLY A 29 -0.41 -12.96 19.61
C GLY A 29 1.08 -12.85 19.94
N GLN A 30 1.56 -13.51 20.99
CA GLN A 30 3.00 -13.56 21.30
C GLN A 30 3.82 -14.40 20.30
N ALA A 31 3.23 -15.45 19.72
CA ALA A 31 3.85 -16.21 18.62
C ALA A 31 3.82 -15.44 17.27
N MET A 32 2.97 -14.41 17.16
CA MET A 32 2.82 -13.52 16.00
C MET A 32 3.42 -12.11 16.22
N GLY A 33 4.29 -11.93 17.22
CA GLY A 33 5.03 -10.67 17.39
C GLY A 33 4.26 -9.50 18.00
N ALA A 34 3.16 -9.75 18.72
CA ALA A 34 2.46 -8.70 19.47
C ALA A 34 3.20 -8.38 20.79
N THR A 35 4.28 -7.60 20.69
CA THR A 35 4.87 -6.85 21.79
C THR A 35 5.14 -5.43 21.35
N HIS A 36 4.12 -4.56 21.44
CA HIS A 36 4.16 -3.24 22.06
C HIS A 36 2.85 -2.48 21.77
N GLY A 37 2.24 -1.91 22.81
CA GLY A 37 1.28 -0.81 22.69
C GLY A 37 -0.14 -1.19 22.29
N LEU A 38 -1.08 -0.95 23.20
CA LEU A 38 -2.52 -0.91 22.94
C LEU A 38 -2.86 0.36 22.12
N MET A 39 -2.36 0.45 20.87
CA MET A 39 -2.68 1.37 19.77
C MET A 39 -1.86 0.89 18.55
N ALA A 40 -2.12 -0.34 18.07
CA ALA A 40 -1.51 -0.81 16.83
C ALA A 40 -2.25 -0.15 15.66
N ALA A 41 -1.53 0.68 14.89
CA ALA A 41 -2.01 1.26 13.65
C ALA A 41 -2.63 0.17 12.75
N GLY A 42 -3.73 0.52 12.08
CA GLY A 42 -4.83 -0.37 11.69
C GLY A 42 -4.54 -1.53 10.73
N PHE A 43 -3.29 -1.79 10.33
CA PHE A 43 -2.95 -2.81 9.35
C PHE A 43 -2.07 -3.96 9.85
N GLY A 44 -1.30 -3.79 10.93
CA GLY A 44 -0.40 -4.83 11.46
C GLY A 44 0.71 -5.28 10.50
N VAL A 45 1.73 -5.97 11.03
CA VAL A 45 2.83 -6.54 10.23
C VAL A 45 2.46 -7.96 9.79
N SER A 46 2.56 -8.23 8.48
CA SER A 46 2.38 -9.58 7.92
C SER A 46 3.71 -10.20 7.52
N THR A 47 3.93 -11.45 7.91
CA THR A 47 5.05 -12.28 7.43
C THR A 47 4.68 -13.17 6.25
N ALA A 48 3.40 -13.18 5.85
CA ALA A 48 2.92 -13.90 4.68
C ALA A 48 2.93 -12.99 3.45
N ASN A 49 3.24 -13.57 2.30
CA ASN A 49 3.11 -12.90 1.02
C ASN A 49 1.63 -12.63 0.69
N ALA A 50 1.36 -11.55 -0.04
CA ALA A 50 0.01 -11.11 -0.37
C ALA A 50 -0.11 -10.60 -1.81
N MET A 51 -1.34 -10.54 -2.32
CA MET A 51 -1.67 -9.89 -3.60
C MET A 51 -2.21 -8.48 -3.37
N GLU A 52 -1.67 -7.80 -2.35
CA GLU A 52 -2.10 -6.46 -1.92
C GLU A 52 -0.89 -5.65 -1.44
N ILE A 53 -0.89 -4.33 -1.71
CA ILE A 53 0.14 -3.38 -1.28
C ILE A 53 -0.51 -2.22 -0.49
N MET A 54 0.16 -1.76 0.57
CA MET A 54 -0.28 -0.54 1.27
C MET A 54 0.14 0.70 0.48
N MET A 55 -0.81 1.59 0.24
CA MET A 55 -0.53 2.83 -0.50
C MET A 55 -1.44 3.98 -0.08
N PRO A 56 -1.01 5.23 -0.30
CA PRO A 56 -1.86 6.41 -0.14
C PRO A 56 -3.00 6.42 -1.16
N ILE A 57 -4.21 6.63 -0.67
CA ILE A 57 -5.44 6.79 -1.43
C ILE A 57 -6.00 8.20 -1.18
N PRO A 58 -6.41 8.93 -2.23
CA PRO A 58 -6.99 10.26 -2.05
C PRO A 58 -8.24 10.23 -1.18
N ASN A 59 -8.33 11.19 -0.26
CA ASN A 59 -9.54 11.44 0.50
C ASN A 59 -10.59 12.14 -0.37
N ASP A 60 -11.84 12.14 0.09
CA ASP A 60 -12.96 12.83 -0.58
C ASP A 60 -12.76 14.35 -0.72
N ASP A 61 -11.84 14.93 0.07
CA ASP A 61 -11.47 16.33 -0.03
C ASP A 61 -10.62 16.66 -1.27
N GLY A 62 -10.10 15.64 -1.96
CA GLY A 62 -9.25 15.75 -3.14
C GLY A 62 -7.84 16.30 -2.88
N ASN A 63 -7.49 16.59 -1.63
CA ASN A 63 -6.26 17.30 -1.25
C ASN A 63 -5.35 16.45 -0.34
N THR A 64 -5.95 15.61 0.50
CA THR A 64 -5.22 14.74 1.43
C THR A 64 -5.38 13.27 1.04
N THR A 65 -4.65 12.39 1.70
CA THR A 65 -4.67 10.95 1.44
C THR A 65 -4.72 10.17 2.76
N HIS A 66 -5.20 8.93 2.71
CA HIS A 66 -5.10 7.94 3.77
C HIS A 66 -4.43 6.66 3.25
N ILE A 67 -3.81 5.87 4.11
CA ILE A 67 -3.17 4.61 3.66
C ILE A 67 -4.18 3.46 3.73
N GLN A 68 -4.22 2.66 2.67
CA GLN A 68 -5.06 1.48 2.55
C GLN A 68 -4.35 0.38 1.75
N SER A 69 -4.69 -0.88 2.03
CA SER A 69 -4.30 -2.03 1.19
C SER A 69 -5.08 -2.05 -0.14
N MET A 70 -4.35 -2.12 -1.25
CA MET A 70 -4.88 -2.19 -2.61
C MET A 70 -4.42 -3.47 -3.31
N PRO A 71 -5.29 -4.14 -4.09
CA PRO A 71 -4.90 -5.35 -4.81
C PRO A 71 -3.82 -5.07 -5.86
N THR A 72 -2.94 -6.05 -6.09
CA THR A 72 -1.86 -6.00 -7.06
C THR A 72 -1.98 -7.12 -8.10
N ILE A 73 -1.10 -7.10 -9.11
CA ILE A 73 -0.97 -8.16 -10.12
C ILE A 73 0.16 -9.10 -9.75
N THR A 74 1.22 -8.58 -9.12
CA THR A 74 2.34 -9.36 -8.61
C THR A 74 2.33 -9.47 -7.09
N GLU A 75 2.95 -10.52 -6.58
CA GLU A 75 3.00 -10.83 -5.15
C GLU A 75 3.86 -9.81 -4.39
N VAL A 76 3.33 -9.27 -3.29
CA VAL A 76 4.06 -8.47 -2.30
C VAL A 76 4.62 -9.44 -1.25
N PRO A 77 5.94 -9.47 -1.03
CA PRO A 77 6.52 -10.36 -0.03
C PRO A 77 6.12 -9.92 1.38
N GLY A 78 5.96 -10.88 2.29
CA GLY A 78 5.82 -10.59 3.72
C GLY A 78 7.14 -10.12 4.33
N GLU A 79 7.07 -9.54 5.54
CA GLU A 79 8.29 -9.11 6.24
C GLU A 79 9.20 -10.31 6.56
N PRO A 80 10.51 -10.22 6.24
CA PRO A 80 11.44 -11.32 6.46
C PRO A 80 11.85 -11.46 7.93
N GLY A 81 11.58 -10.47 8.78
CA GLY A 81 11.89 -10.51 10.21
C GLY A 81 13.38 -10.51 10.49
N SER A 82 14.16 -9.68 9.78
CA SER A 82 15.62 -9.61 9.92
C SER A 82 16.06 -8.98 11.25
N GLY A 83 15.16 -8.29 11.95
CA GLY A 83 15.46 -7.51 13.14
C GLY A 83 15.87 -6.06 12.84
N ASP A 84 15.98 -5.70 11.56
CA ASP A 84 16.09 -4.33 11.08
C ASP A 84 14.78 -3.93 10.40
N THR A 85 14.01 -3.10 11.10
CA THR A 85 12.67 -2.68 10.67
C THR A 85 12.66 -1.91 9.35
N VAL A 86 13.70 -1.12 9.06
CA VAL A 86 13.79 -0.38 7.79
C VAL A 86 14.11 -1.34 6.66
N THR A 87 15.04 -2.26 6.88
CA THR A 87 15.39 -3.31 5.91
C THR A 87 14.18 -4.21 5.61
N ASP A 88 13.41 -4.59 6.63
CA ASP A 88 12.20 -5.41 6.47
C ASP A 88 11.12 -4.66 5.68
N ALA A 89 10.88 -3.37 5.99
CA ALA A 89 9.94 -2.53 5.24
C ALA A 89 10.36 -2.33 3.77
N MET A 90 11.66 -2.14 3.50
CA MET A 90 12.19 -2.08 2.14
C MET A 90 11.95 -3.38 1.38
N ALA A 91 12.14 -4.54 2.03
CA ALA A 91 11.93 -5.84 1.40
C ALA A 91 10.46 -6.04 0.98
N VAL A 92 9.51 -5.55 1.78
CA VAL A 92 8.07 -5.58 1.47
C VAL A 92 7.73 -4.63 0.32
N MET A 93 8.15 -3.36 0.43
CA MET A 93 7.64 -2.30 -0.43
C MET A 93 8.37 -2.16 -1.76
N LEU A 94 9.65 -2.53 -1.83
CA LEU A 94 10.47 -2.38 -3.02
C LEU A 94 10.50 -3.69 -3.80
N ALA A 95 9.69 -3.73 -4.86
CA ALA A 95 9.67 -4.87 -5.77
C ALA A 95 11.05 -5.11 -6.40
N THR A 96 11.34 -6.38 -6.74
CA THR A 96 12.58 -6.80 -7.40
C THR A 96 12.28 -7.69 -8.60
N GLY A 97 13.27 -7.87 -9.48
CA GLY A 97 13.16 -8.73 -10.65
C GLY A 97 12.40 -8.11 -11.83
N THR A 98 11.98 -8.96 -12.76
CA THR A 98 11.23 -8.56 -13.96
C THR A 98 9.82 -9.15 -13.87
N PRO A 99 8.75 -8.34 -13.79
CA PRO A 99 7.40 -8.88 -13.73
C PRO A 99 7.00 -9.48 -15.08
N PHE A 100 6.21 -10.56 -15.06
CA PHE A 100 5.86 -11.35 -16.25
C PHE A 100 5.12 -10.56 -17.35
N TYR A 101 4.46 -9.45 -16.99
CA TYR A 101 3.71 -8.62 -17.92
C TYR A 101 4.58 -7.56 -18.61
N ALA A 102 5.78 -7.29 -18.09
CA ALA A 102 6.61 -6.21 -18.57
C ALA A 102 7.20 -6.55 -19.94
N PRO A 103 7.19 -5.58 -20.89
CA PRO A 103 7.90 -5.75 -22.15
C PRO A 103 9.41 -5.64 -21.92
N GLU A 104 10.19 -5.91 -22.97
CA GLU A 104 11.66 -5.93 -22.90
C GLU A 104 12.25 -4.59 -22.39
N GLY A 105 13.28 -4.69 -21.55
CA GLY A 105 14.00 -3.53 -21.01
C GLY A 105 13.35 -2.89 -19.78
N ILE A 106 12.39 -3.58 -19.14
CA ILE A 106 11.76 -3.15 -17.90
C ILE A 106 12.01 -4.18 -16.81
N SER A 107 12.53 -3.72 -15.67
CA SER A 107 12.77 -4.51 -14.46
C SER A 107 12.73 -3.59 -13.24
N PHE A 108 12.20 -4.09 -12.13
CA PHE A 108 12.26 -3.35 -10.87
C PHE A 108 13.71 -3.14 -10.38
N ASP A 109 14.64 -4.00 -10.80
CA ASP A 109 16.07 -3.89 -10.47
C ASP A 109 16.79 -2.79 -11.27
N ASP A 110 16.14 -2.22 -12.30
CA ASP A 110 16.60 -1.02 -13.02
C ASP A 110 15.51 0.06 -13.01
N PRO A 111 15.33 0.78 -11.88
CA PRO A 111 14.27 1.79 -11.76
C PRO A 111 14.39 2.92 -12.79
N VAL A 112 15.61 3.35 -13.11
CA VAL A 112 15.87 4.49 -14.00
C VAL A 112 15.66 4.10 -15.46
N GLY A 113 16.20 2.96 -15.90
CA GLY A 113 15.97 2.45 -17.26
C GLY A 113 14.49 2.13 -17.48
N SER A 114 13.85 1.46 -16.53
CA SER A 114 12.42 1.14 -16.60
C SER A 114 11.54 2.38 -16.66
N LEU A 115 11.86 3.42 -15.88
CA LEU A 115 11.15 4.70 -15.94
C LEU A 115 11.17 5.29 -17.36
N GLN A 116 12.33 5.23 -18.02
CA GLN A 116 12.47 5.75 -19.38
C GLN A 116 11.69 4.90 -20.39
N VAL A 117 11.71 3.58 -20.27
CA VAL A 117 10.99 2.68 -21.17
C VAL A 117 9.48 2.82 -20.97
N TRP A 118 8.99 2.83 -19.73
CA TRP A 118 7.58 3.09 -19.42
C TRP A 118 7.11 4.40 -20.02
N GLY A 119 7.90 5.47 -19.90
CA GLY A 119 7.56 6.79 -20.45
C GLY A 119 7.39 6.82 -21.98
N LYS A 120 7.90 5.83 -22.73
CA LYS A 120 7.68 5.70 -24.18
C LYS A 120 6.23 5.28 -24.49
N TYR A 121 5.61 4.50 -23.60
CA TYR A 121 4.23 4.05 -23.77
C TYR A 121 3.18 5.12 -23.47
N ASP A 122 3.55 6.30 -22.95
CA ASP A 122 2.60 7.42 -22.80
C ASP A 122 2.02 7.88 -24.17
N GLY A 123 2.69 7.55 -25.29
CA GLY A 123 2.17 7.79 -26.64
C GLY A 123 1.25 6.70 -27.20
N ALA A 124 1.00 5.61 -26.47
CA ALA A 124 0.20 4.49 -26.94
C ALA A 124 -1.25 4.93 -27.21
N GLN A 125 -1.82 4.36 -28.28
CA GLN A 125 -3.20 4.62 -28.69
C GLN A 125 -4.15 3.70 -27.92
N LEU A 126 -5.26 4.26 -27.46
CA LEU A 126 -6.29 3.56 -26.70
C LEU A 126 -7.60 3.52 -27.48
N THR A 127 -8.40 2.47 -27.30
CA THR A 127 -9.82 2.50 -27.69
C THR A 127 -10.60 3.53 -26.85
N PRO A 128 -11.84 3.89 -27.22
CA PRO A 128 -12.69 4.74 -26.40
C PRO A 128 -12.87 4.20 -24.97
N GLU A 129 -13.13 2.89 -24.83
CA GLU A 129 -13.35 2.24 -23.53
C GLU A 129 -12.07 2.28 -22.68
N GLN A 130 -10.92 1.96 -23.28
CA GLN A 130 -9.62 2.05 -22.62
C GLN A 130 -9.29 3.50 -22.23
N THR A 131 -9.66 4.48 -23.06
CA THR A 131 -9.45 5.90 -22.78
C THR A 131 -10.21 6.33 -21.53
N ASP A 132 -11.45 5.87 -21.35
CA ASP A 132 -12.23 6.21 -20.17
C ASP A 132 -11.69 5.57 -18.90
N ARG A 133 -11.21 4.33 -18.97
CA ARG A 133 -10.48 3.67 -17.87
C ARG A 133 -9.20 4.42 -17.51
N PHE A 134 -8.40 4.74 -18.52
CA PHE A 134 -7.15 5.49 -18.36
C PHE A 134 -7.36 6.82 -17.65
N LYS A 135 -8.38 7.59 -18.06
CA LYS A 135 -8.71 8.87 -17.41
C LYS A 135 -9.03 8.70 -15.93
N ARG A 136 -9.78 7.66 -15.54
CA ARG A 136 -10.07 7.38 -14.12
C ARG A 136 -8.82 7.05 -13.34
N LEU A 137 -7.97 6.16 -13.86
CA LEU A 137 -6.73 5.76 -13.20
C LEU A 137 -5.83 6.97 -12.92
N ILE A 138 -5.57 7.80 -13.94
CA ILE A 138 -4.62 8.93 -13.79
C ILE A 138 -5.20 10.11 -13.02
N ALA A 139 -6.53 10.20 -12.88
CA ALA A 139 -7.19 11.26 -12.13
C ALA A 139 -7.00 11.11 -10.62
N ILE A 140 -6.75 9.88 -10.14
CA ILE A 140 -6.59 9.59 -8.71
C ILE A 140 -5.24 8.97 -8.36
N PHE A 141 -4.41 8.58 -9.34
CA PHE A 141 -3.10 7.98 -9.05
C PHE A 141 -2.14 9.02 -8.46
N PRO A 142 -1.77 8.90 -7.17
CA PRO A 142 -1.08 9.96 -6.45
C PRO A 142 0.36 10.13 -6.95
N CYS A 143 0.77 11.38 -7.11
CA CYS A 143 2.16 11.79 -7.36
C CYS A 143 2.69 12.55 -6.13
N ASN A 144 2.48 11.96 -4.96
CA ASN A 144 2.63 12.53 -3.62
C ASN A 144 4.07 12.86 -3.21
N PHE A 145 5.10 12.18 -3.72
CA PHE A 145 6.48 12.42 -3.23
C PHE A 145 7.21 13.57 -3.91
N CYS A 146 6.86 13.92 -5.16
CA CYS A 146 7.60 14.90 -5.94
C CYS A 146 6.78 16.13 -6.37
N CYS A 147 5.48 15.97 -6.66
CA CYS A 147 4.71 17.01 -7.36
C CYS A 147 3.63 17.66 -6.47
N GLY A 148 3.65 17.47 -5.14
CA GLY A 148 2.59 17.91 -4.22
C GLY A 148 3.12 18.67 -3.00
N SER A 149 2.20 18.99 -2.08
CA SER A 149 2.49 19.61 -0.80
C SER A 149 1.74 18.88 0.33
N PRO A 150 2.11 19.08 1.61
CA PRO A 150 1.47 18.44 2.75
C PRO A 150 -0.06 18.39 2.68
N ASN A 151 -0.70 19.48 2.27
CA ASN A 151 -2.16 19.60 2.20
C ASN A 151 -2.68 19.68 0.76
N ASP A 152 -1.91 19.18 -0.21
CA ASP A 152 -2.28 19.18 -1.63
C ASP A 152 -1.58 18.03 -2.37
N VAL A 153 -2.25 16.89 -2.49
CA VAL A 153 -1.80 15.78 -3.33
C VAL A 153 -1.97 16.14 -4.80
N THR A 154 -0.98 15.78 -5.61
CA THR A 154 -1.10 15.86 -7.06
C THR A 154 -1.37 14.49 -7.66
N PHE A 155 -1.74 14.44 -8.95
CA PHE A 155 -2.04 13.19 -9.63
C PHE A 155 -1.24 13.02 -10.92
N ALA A 156 -1.06 11.77 -11.35
CA ALA A 156 -0.30 11.46 -12.57
C ALA A 156 -0.90 12.11 -13.84
N GLY A 157 -2.19 12.44 -13.84
CA GLY A 157 -2.84 13.21 -14.90
C GLY A 157 -2.42 14.69 -14.95
N ASN A 158 -1.89 15.23 -13.84
CA ASN A 158 -1.67 16.67 -13.66
C ASN A 158 -0.18 17.08 -13.58
N CYS A 159 0.75 16.12 -13.49
CA CYS A 159 2.20 16.41 -13.46
C CYS A 159 2.92 16.04 -14.78
N GLY A 160 3.84 16.92 -15.22
CA GLY A 160 4.64 16.75 -16.44
C GLY A 160 5.99 16.05 -16.23
N CYS A 161 6.28 15.55 -15.02
CA CYS A 161 7.56 14.93 -14.69
C CYS A 161 7.73 13.55 -15.37
N ALA A 162 8.97 13.05 -15.38
CA ALA A 162 9.29 11.75 -15.97
C ALA A 162 8.56 10.59 -15.27
N HIS A 163 8.34 10.68 -13.95
CA HIS A 163 7.59 9.68 -13.18
C HIS A 163 6.11 9.63 -13.57
N ALA A 164 5.44 10.78 -13.66
CA ALA A 164 4.04 10.84 -14.09
C ALA A 164 3.89 10.34 -15.53
N ARG A 165 4.83 10.68 -16.42
CA ARG A 165 4.88 10.13 -17.78
C ARG A 165 5.06 8.61 -17.79
N ALA A 166 5.92 8.07 -16.93
CA ALA A 166 6.12 6.63 -16.80
C ALA A 166 4.86 5.93 -16.25
N ALA A 167 4.23 6.46 -15.20
CA ALA A 167 2.97 5.94 -14.67
C ALA A 167 1.85 5.92 -15.73
N ARG A 168 1.67 7.03 -16.48
CA ARG A 168 0.71 7.07 -17.60
C ARG A 168 1.06 6.04 -18.67
N GLY A 169 2.34 5.91 -19.01
CA GLY A 169 2.80 4.91 -19.98
C GLY A 169 2.56 3.47 -19.53
N PHE A 170 2.81 3.16 -18.26
CA PHE A 170 2.45 1.89 -17.63
C PHE A 170 0.95 1.62 -17.78
N PHE A 171 0.08 2.54 -17.34
CA PHE A 171 -1.37 2.35 -17.44
C PHE A 171 -1.85 2.16 -18.88
N LYS A 172 -1.35 2.95 -19.82
CA LYS A 172 -1.71 2.78 -21.23
C LYS A 172 -1.29 1.42 -21.76
N TYR A 173 -0.04 1.00 -21.51
CA TYR A 173 0.43 -0.32 -21.91
C TYR A 173 -0.44 -1.42 -21.31
N MET A 174 -0.67 -1.37 -20.00
CA MET A 174 -1.47 -2.38 -19.30
C MET A 174 -2.92 -2.44 -19.80
N LEU A 175 -3.55 -1.30 -20.09
CA LEU A 175 -4.89 -1.29 -20.67
C LEU A 175 -4.92 -1.88 -22.09
N THR A 176 -3.88 -1.63 -22.89
CA THR A 176 -3.80 -2.20 -24.25
C THR A 176 -3.55 -3.71 -24.26
N GLN A 177 -2.74 -4.22 -23.34
CA GLN A 177 -2.31 -5.63 -23.35
C GLN A 177 -3.15 -6.52 -22.42
N TYR A 178 -3.61 -5.97 -21.29
CA TYR A 178 -4.21 -6.71 -20.19
C TYR A 178 -5.48 -6.06 -19.64
N GLY A 179 -6.06 -5.10 -20.36
CA GLY A 179 -7.28 -4.39 -19.92
C GLY A 179 -8.43 -5.35 -19.63
N ASP A 180 -8.61 -6.39 -20.45
CA ASP A 180 -9.69 -7.35 -20.25
C ASP A 180 -9.37 -8.42 -19.18
N THR A 181 -8.17 -8.38 -18.60
CA THR A 181 -7.69 -9.35 -17.60
C THR A 181 -7.67 -8.77 -16.19
N TYR A 182 -7.26 -7.50 -16.02
CA TYR A 182 -7.07 -6.88 -14.70
C TYR A 182 -8.04 -5.72 -14.44
N SER A 183 -8.51 -5.64 -13.21
CA SER A 183 -9.37 -4.54 -12.74
C SER A 183 -8.61 -3.22 -12.62
N ASP A 184 -9.34 -2.11 -12.58
CA ASP A 184 -8.72 -0.79 -12.35
C ASP A 184 -7.95 -0.76 -11.02
N ASP A 185 -8.47 -1.39 -9.95
CA ASP A 185 -7.80 -1.47 -8.65
C ASP A 185 -6.49 -2.27 -8.70
N GLN A 186 -6.47 -3.40 -9.42
CA GLN A 186 -5.24 -4.20 -9.60
C GLN A 186 -4.19 -3.43 -10.39
N LEU A 187 -4.60 -2.73 -11.44
CA LEU A 187 -3.70 -1.85 -12.19
C LEU A 187 -3.17 -0.73 -11.29
N PHE A 188 -4.01 -0.18 -10.42
CA PHE A 188 -3.66 0.90 -9.51
C PHE A 188 -2.60 0.46 -8.49
N GLY A 189 -2.83 -0.64 -7.78
CA GLY A 189 -1.86 -1.19 -6.83
C GLY A 189 -0.57 -1.63 -7.52
N GLU A 190 -0.64 -2.24 -8.70
CA GLU A 190 0.55 -2.61 -9.47
C GLU A 190 1.34 -1.38 -9.96
N GLY A 191 0.65 -0.32 -10.37
CA GLY A 191 1.27 0.96 -10.70
C GLY A 191 2.01 1.56 -9.50
N TYR A 192 1.48 1.39 -8.29
CA TYR A 192 2.13 1.85 -7.07
C TYR A 192 3.40 1.06 -6.73
N ARG A 193 3.49 -0.23 -7.09
CA ARG A 193 4.74 -0.99 -6.97
C ARG A 193 5.87 -0.38 -7.80
N TRP A 194 5.56 0.17 -8.98
CA TRP A 194 6.54 0.94 -9.77
C TRP A 194 6.88 2.28 -9.12
N GLN A 195 5.89 2.98 -8.56
CA GLN A 195 6.13 4.21 -7.83
C GLN A 195 7.03 4.00 -6.61
N ALA A 196 6.90 2.87 -5.91
CA ALA A 196 7.69 2.52 -4.75
C ALA A 196 9.20 2.50 -5.05
N ILE A 197 9.60 1.90 -6.17
CA ILE A 197 11.03 1.86 -6.54
C ILE A 197 11.56 3.20 -7.08
N TRP A 198 10.68 4.11 -7.51
CA TRP A 198 11.06 5.47 -7.91
C TRP A 198 11.13 6.43 -6.73
N TYR A 199 10.38 6.17 -5.66
CA TYR A 199 10.33 6.98 -4.44
C TYR A 199 10.46 6.14 -3.16
N PRO A 200 11.57 5.40 -3.00
CA PRO A 200 11.68 4.39 -1.96
C PRO A 200 11.55 4.97 -0.54
N SER A 201 12.10 6.17 -0.30
CA SER A 201 12.07 6.79 1.04
C SER A 201 10.65 7.01 1.55
N GLY A 202 9.79 7.65 0.76
CA GLY A 202 8.45 8.01 1.20
C GLY A 202 7.52 6.80 1.26
N VAL A 203 7.69 5.82 0.37
CA VAL A 203 6.87 4.60 0.42
C VAL A 203 7.22 3.72 1.62
N VAL A 204 8.50 3.63 1.99
CA VAL A 204 8.93 2.92 3.20
C VAL A 204 8.41 3.62 4.45
N GLU A 205 8.41 4.96 4.46
CA GLU A 205 7.83 5.78 5.52
C GLU A 205 6.34 5.53 5.69
N ASP A 206 5.55 5.60 4.61
CA ASP A 206 4.13 5.28 4.60
C ASP A 206 3.84 3.89 5.19
N TYR A 207 4.63 2.89 4.81
CA TYR A 207 4.49 1.54 5.34
C TYR A 207 4.80 1.44 6.84
N LEU A 208 5.87 2.08 7.29
CA LEU A 208 6.24 2.11 8.71
C LEU A 208 5.17 2.82 9.54
N LEU A 209 4.61 3.93 9.05
CA LEU A 209 3.49 4.63 9.67
C LEU A 209 2.26 3.73 9.78
N ALA A 210 1.83 3.11 8.67
CA ALA A 210 0.65 2.25 8.62
C ALA A 210 0.76 1.00 9.52
N THR A 211 1.99 0.55 9.80
CA THR A 211 2.29 -0.60 10.66
C THR A 211 2.62 -0.21 12.10
N GLY A 212 2.46 1.06 12.48
CA GLY A 212 2.61 1.53 13.86
C GLY A 212 4.06 1.72 14.30
N ARG A 213 4.97 1.91 13.33
CA ARG A 213 6.43 2.03 13.49
C ARG A 213 6.95 3.35 12.90
N GLY A 214 6.11 4.39 12.93
CA GLY A 214 6.41 5.71 12.38
C GLY A 214 7.58 6.44 13.07
N ASP A 215 8.00 5.98 14.25
CA ASP A 215 9.13 6.51 15.01
C ASP A 215 10.49 5.99 14.53
N VAL A 216 10.50 4.94 13.70
CA VAL A 216 11.72 4.26 13.22
C VAL A 216 12.54 5.14 12.28
N ILE A 217 11.86 5.90 11.43
CA ILE A 217 12.50 6.89 10.57
C ILE A 217 11.88 8.26 10.86
N GLY A 218 12.72 9.30 10.90
CA GLY A 218 12.23 10.66 11.14
C GLY A 218 11.19 11.05 10.11
N HIS A 219 10.04 11.50 10.59
CA HIS A 219 8.87 11.80 9.78
C HIS A 219 9.01 13.10 8.98
N LYS A 220 8.72 13.06 7.68
CA LYS A 220 8.69 14.20 6.77
C LYS A 220 7.38 14.21 6.02
N THR A 221 6.65 15.31 6.16
CA THR A 221 5.43 15.52 5.37
C THR A 221 5.71 15.59 3.86
N HIS A 222 4.86 14.94 3.08
CA HIS A 222 4.84 14.96 1.61
C HIS A 222 3.41 15.13 1.08
N GLY A 223 3.25 15.06 -0.24
CA GLY A 223 1.99 15.31 -0.93
C GLY A 223 0.78 14.61 -0.30
N GLY A 224 -0.17 15.39 0.20
CA GLY A 224 -1.42 14.89 0.79
C GLY A 224 -1.28 14.21 2.14
N ALA A 225 -0.12 14.23 2.77
CA ALA A 225 0.14 13.59 4.06
C ALA A 225 -0.50 14.34 5.25
N GLY A 226 -0.93 15.58 5.04
CA GLY A 226 -1.35 16.50 6.10
C GLY A 226 -0.17 17.22 6.76
N ASN A 227 -0.47 18.17 7.64
CA ASN A 227 0.55 18.94 8.38
C ASN A 227 1.32 18.10 9.39
N ASP A 228 0.67 17.07 9.94
CA ASP A 228 1.29 16.04 10.77
C ASP A 228 2.03 15.00 9.93
N GLY A 229 1.79 14.96 8.62
CA GLY A 229 2.33 14.01 7.65
C GLY A 229 1.77 12.59 7.81
N MET A 230 0.75 12.39 8.65
CA MET A 230 0.34 11.06 9.07
C MET A 230 -0.70 10.42 8.16
N HIS A 231 -1.05 11.03 7.02
CA HIS A 231 -2.08 10.49 6.12
C HIS A 231 -3.42 10.23 6.83
N GLY A 232 -3.78 11.10 7.79
CA GLY A 232 -5.00 10.95 8.59
C GLY A 232 -4.93 9.89 9.70
N TYR A 233 -3.78 9.24 9.94
CA TYR A 233 -3.56 8.50 11.18
C TYR A 233 -3.36 9.49 12.34
N THR A 234 -4.20 9.39 13.36
CA THR A 234 -4.01 10.11 14.61
C THR A 234 -3.27 9.21 15.60
N GLU A 235 -2.24 9.75 16.27
CA GLU A 235 -1.60 9.12 17.44
C GLU A 235 -2.59 8.80 18.57
#